data_AF-A0A0F1PRK8-F1
#
_entry.id   AF-A0A0F1PRK8-F1
#
_cell.length_a   1.000
_cell.length_b   1.000
_cell.length_c   1.000
_cell.angle_alpha   90.00
_cell.angle_beta   90.00
_cell.angle_gamma   90.00
#
_symmetry.space_group_name_H-M   'P 1'
#
loop_
_entity.id
_entity.type
_entity.pdbx_description
1 polymer ?
#
loop_
_entity_poly.entity_id
_entity_poly.type
_entity_poly.pdbx_seq_one_letter_code
_entity_poly.pdbx_strand_id
1 'polypeptide(L)'
;MSEVNEILKKVTASIEDATSKFNAKAEEALTEAKKNGQLSAQTKDVVDKMATELNALKEAEKTLKASLGELEQHVAQMPLNNAAKVTETVGQVVINSEALKAFAASVEGNKRVSVPVHAALLSTDVADGVVEPQRLPGIDTAPKQRLFIRDLIAPGRTSSPAIFWVQQTGFTNAAKVVAEGTAKPYSDIEFATKITPVTTIAHMFKASKQILDDFAQLQSTVDAEMRYGLKYVEEQEILFGDGTGVHLHGIVPQASAFDPAFSVESQNGIDDLRLAMLQAQLARFPASGHVLHFIDWAKIELTKDSLGRYILANPASLTGPTLWGLPVVATEAAAFQGKFLTGAFNAAAQLFDREDANVVISTENADDFEKNMISIRCEERLALAVKRPEAFVYGSFSTGAGS
;
A
#
# COMPACT_ATOMS: atom_id res chain seq x y z
N MET A 1 -46.60 -13.57 8.16
CA MET A 1 -47.51 -12.43 8.48
C MET A 1 -46.79 -11.28 9.17
N SER A 2 -45.88 -11.50 10.13
CA SER A 2 -45.15 -10.42 10.82
C SER A 2 -44.13 -9.69 9.93
N GLU A 3 -43.31 -10.41 9.17
CA GLU A 3 -42.25 -9.81 8.34
C GLU A 3 -42.79 -8.98 7.17
N VAL A 4 -43.89 -9.42 6.54
CA VAL A 4 -44.57 -8.67 5.47
C VAL A 4 -45.18 -7.37 6.00
N ASN A 5 -45.72 -7.37 7.22
CA ASN A 5 -46.24 -6.17 7.87
C ASN A 5 -45.12 -5.19 8.29
N GLU A 6 -43.93 -5.69 8.64
CA GLU A 6 -42.77 -4.82 8.90
C GLU A 6 -42.22 -4.19 7.63
N ILE A 7 -42.14 -4.95 6.53
CA ILE A 7 -41.72 -4.44 5.22
C ILE A 7 -42.71 -3.37 4.74
N LEU A 8 -44.01 -3.61 4.87
CA LEU A 8 -45.03 -2.60 4.58
C LEU A 8 -44.85 -1.32 5.39
N LYS A 9 -44.65 -1.44 6.71
CA LYS A 9 -44.43 -0.26 7.57
C LYS A 9 -43.20 0.55 7.13
N LYS A 10 -42.12 -0.13 6.74
CA LYS A 10 -40.90 0.54 6.26
C LYS A 10 -41.12 1.21 4.90
N VAL A 11 -41.89 0.59 4.00
CA VAL A 11 -42.22 1.16 2.69
C VAL A 11 -43.20 2.33 2.81
N THR A 12 -44.22 2.26 3.69
CA THR A 12 -45.10 3.41 3.93
C THR A 12 -44.37 4.56 4.59
N ALA A 13 -43.46 4.28 5.54
CA ALA A 13 -42.64 5.33 6.16
C ALA A 13 -41.70 6.02 5.15
N SER A 14 -41.07 5.26 4.24
CA SER A 14 -40.21 5.86 3.21
C SER A 14 -40.99 6.69 2.18
N ILE A 15 -42.25 6.31 1.90
CA ILE A 15 -43.16 7.08 1.04
C ILE A 15 -43.62 8.37 1.73
N GLU A 16 -43.91 8.34 3.03
CA GLU A 16 -44.24 9.55 3.80
C GLU A 16 -43.06 10.53 3.84
N ASP A 17 -41.84 10.02 4.04
CA ASP A 17 -40.61 10.82 3.99
C ASP A 17 -40.33 11.39 2.59
N ALA A 18 -40.54 10.61 1.53
CA ALA A 18 -40.38 11.10 0.17
C ALA A 18 -41.46 12.12 -0.21
N THR A 19 -42.69 11.94 0.27
CA THR A 19 -43.82 12.85 0.02
C THR A 19 -43.65 14.17 0.76
N SER A 20 -43.17 14.15 2.01
CA SER A 20 -42.88 15.37 2.77
C SER A 20 -41.74 16.19 2.12
N LYS A 21 -40.67 15.52 1.66
CA LYS A 21 -39.57 16.17 0.92
C LYS A 21 -40.02 16.75 -0.42
N PHE A 22 -40.90 16.06 -1.14
CA PHE A 22 -41.49 16.57 -2.38
C PHE A 22 -42.38 17.79 -2.11
N ASN A 23 -43.23 17.75 -1.10
CA ASN A 23 -44.11 18.89 -0.77
C ASN A 23 -43.30 20.13 -0.36
N ALA A 24 -42.23 19.96 0.43
CA ALA A 24 -41.34 21.07 0.77
C ALA A 24 -40.66 21.69 -0.47
N LYS A 25 -40.14 20.85 -1.37
CA LYS A 25 -39.54 21.29 -2.65
C LYS A 25 -40.58 21.90 -3.61
N ALA A 26 -41.81 21.42 -3.60
CA ALA A 26 -42.90 21.96 -4.41
C ALA A 26 -43.38 23.33 -3.89
N GLU A 27 -43.39 23.55 -2.57
CA GLU A 27 -43.66 24.86 -1.98
C GLU A 27 -42.53 25.87 -2.28
N GLU A 28 -41.26 25.44 -2.26
CA GLU A 28 -40.12 26.24 -2.70
C GLU A 28 -40.24 26.60 -4.19
N ALA A 29 -40.59 25.64 -5.04
CA ALA A 29 -40.80 25.88 -6.47
C ALA A 29 -41.99 26.83 -6.74
N LEU A 30 -43.08 26.72 -5.97
CA LEU A 30 -44.25 27.62 -6.09
C LEU A 30 -43.95 29.04 -5.58
N THR A 31 -43.11 29.19 -4.56
CA THR A 31 -42.68 30.50 -4.07
C THR A 31 -41.69 31.17 -5.04
N GLU A 32 -40.83 30.41 -5.72
CA GLU A 32 -39.98 30.90 -6.82
C GLU A 32 -40.81 31.29 -8.07
N ALA A 33 -41.78 30.46 -8.48
CA ALA A 33 -42.69 30.76 -9.59
C ALA A 33 -43.49 32.05 -9.36
N LYS A 34 -43.99 32.26 -8.14
CA LYS A 34 -44.76 33.48 -7.79
C LYS A 34 -43.90 34.74 -7.77
N LYS A 35 -42.60 34.64 -7.47
CA LYS A 35 -41.70 35.81 -7.42
C LYS A 35 -41.15 36.21 -8.80
N ASN A 36 -40.90 35.25 -9.69
CA ASN A 36 -40.17 35.51 -10.94
C ASN A 36 -40.92 35.17 -12.23
N GLY A 37 -42.17 34.69 -12.17
CA GLY A 37 -43.02 34.44 -13.34
C GLY A 37 -42.58 33.27 -14.25
N GLN A 38 -41.38 32.70 -14.05
CA GLN A 38 -40.89 31.49 -14.70
C GLN A 38 -40.08 30.63 -13.70
N LEU A 39 -40.30 29.32 -13.71
CA LEU A 39 -39.56 28.35 -12.91
C LEU A 39 -38.13 28.19 -13.47
N SER A 40 -37.10 28.10 -12.61
CA SER A 40 -35.75 27.79 -13.08
C SER A 40 -35.73 26.38 -13.70
N ALA A 41 -35.00 26.20 -14.81
CA ALA A 41 -34.91 24.91 -15.52
C ALA A 41 -34.38 23.78 -14.60
N GLN A 42 -33.49 24.11 -13.67
CA GLN A 42 -32.94 23.16 -12.70
C GLN A 42 -33.98 22.75 -11.64
N THR A 43 -34.85 23.67 -11.20
CA THR A 43 -35.92 23.36 -10.25
C THR A 43 -36.97 22.46 -10.89
N LYS A 44 -37.27 22.66 -12.17
CA LYS A 44 -38.20 21.82 -12.95
C LYS A 44 -37.69 20.38 -13.09
N ASP A 45 -36.44 20.19 -13.50
CA ASP A 45 -35.86 18.85 -13.69
C ASP A 45 -35.80 18.04 -12.37
N VAL A 46 -35.56 18.73 -11.25
CA VAL A 46 -35.51 18.09 -9.93
C VAL A 46 -36.91 17.70 -9.44
N VAL A 47 -37.92 18.53 -9.69
CA VAL A 47 -39.32 18.22 -9.36
C VAL A 47 -39.85 17.09 -10.25
N ASP A 48 -39.54 17.10 -11.55
CA ASP A 48 -39.97 16.06 -12.49
C ASP A 48 -39.37 14.70 -12.13
N LYS A 49 -38.07 14.64 -11.77
CA LYS A 49 -37.42 13.40 -11.30
C LYS A 49 -38.04 12.86 -10.00
N MET A 50 -38.28 13.71 -9.01
CA MET A 50 -38.92 13.29 -7.77
C MET A 50 -40.38 12.86 -7.98
N ALA A 51 -41.10 13.48 -8.91
CA ALA A 51 -42.45 13.06 -9.27
C ALA A 51 -42.47 11.67 -9.91
N THR A 52 -41.51 11.34 -10.78
CA THR A 52 -41.37 9.98 -11.33
C THR A 52 -41.04 8.95 -10.25
N GLU A 53 -40.14 9.27 -9.32
CA GLU A 53 -39.78 8.35 -8.22
C GLU A 53 -40.95 8.11 -7.27
N LEU A 54 -41.71 9.15 -6.92
CA LEU A 54 -42.91 9.02 -6.09
C LEU A 54 -44.02 8.19 -6.74
N ASN A 55 -44.23 8.35 -8.05
CA ASN A 55 -45.22 7.55 -8.76
C ASN A 55 -44.82 6.08 -8.81
N ALA A 56 -43.54 5.77 -9.05
CA ALA A 56 -43.03 4.40 -9.02
C ALA A 56 -43.18 3.76 -7.62
N LEU A 57 -42.90 4.50 -6.55
CA LEU A 57 -43.07 4.01 -5.18
C LEU A 57 -44.56 3.80 -4.81
N LYS A 58 -45.47 4.66 -5.27
CA LYS A 58 -46.92 4.49 -5.09
C LYS A 58 -47.48 3.31 -5.89
N GLU A 59 -46.97 3.05 -7.08
CA GLU A 59 -47.34 1.86 -7.85
C GLU A 59 -46.87 0.58 -7.15
N ALA A 60 -45.65 0.56 -6.63
CA ALA A 60 -45.14 -0.55 -5.82
C ALA A 60 -46.02 -0.79 -4.58
N GLU A 61 -46.40 0.25 -3.85
CA GLU A 61 -47.32 0.14 -2.70
C GLU A 61 -48.70 -0.41 -3.11
N LYS A 62 -49.24 0.06 -4.24
CA LYS A 62 -50.53 -0.42 -4.77
C LYS A 62 -50.47 -1.91 -5.13
N THR A 63 -49.38 -2.36 -5.75
CA THR A 63 -49.19 -3.80 -6.07
C THR A 63 -49.05 -4.65 -4.82
N LEU A 64 -48.38 -4.14 -3.79
CA LEU A 64 -48.20 -4.85 -2.52
C LEU A 64 -49.51 -4.94 -1.74
N LYS A 65 -50.30 -3.86 -1.69
CA LYS A 65 -51.66 -3.87 -1.12
C LYS A 65 -52.62 -4.78 -1.89
N ALA A 66 -52.52 -4.84 -3.22
CA ALA A 66 -53.32 -5.77 -4.03
C ALA A 66 -52.98 -7.23 -3.71
N SER A 67 -51.69 -7.57 -3.61
CA SER A 67 -51.24 -8.93 -3.27
C SER A 67 -51.68 -9.36 -1.87
N LEU A 68 -51.77 -8.43 -0.92
CA LEU A 68 -52.30 -8.68 0.42
C LEU A 68 -53.82 -8.79 0.46
N GLY A 69 -54.54 -7.98 -0.32
CA GLY A 69 -55.99 -8.12 -0.48
C GLY A 69 -56.38 -9.46 -1.10
N GLU A 70 -55.62 -9.94 -2.09
CA GLU A 70 -55.78 -11.28 -2.67
C GLU A 70 -55.46 -12.38 -1.64
N LEU A 71 -54.44 -12.19 -0.80
CA LEU A 71 -54.10 -13.13 0.28
C LEU A 71 -55.20 -13.17 1.38
N GLU A 72 -55.75 -12.01 1.76
CA GLU A 72 -56.86 -11.90 2.72
C GLU A 72 -58.16 -12.48 2.14
N GLN A 73 -58.44 -12.27 0.85
CA GLN A 73 -59.59 -12.86 0.17
C GLN A 73 -59.45 -14.39 0.03
N HIS A 74 -58.23 -14.89 -0.09
CA HIS A 74 -57.95 -16.33 -0.08
C HIS A 74 -58.10 -16.96 1.31
N VAL A 75 -57.85 -16.21 2.38
CA VAL A 75 -58.07 -16.64 3.77
C VAL A 75 -59.54 -16.53 4.20
N ALA A 76 -60.28 -15.53 3.69
CA ALA A 76 -61.68 -15.30 4.01
C ALA A 76 -62.67 -16.24 3.28
N GLN A 77 -62.25 -16.88 2.17
CA GLN A 77 -63.07 -17.81 1.40
C GLN A 77 -62.92 -19.30 1.80
N MET A 78 -62.22 -19.63 2.89
CA MET A 78 -62.21 -21.01 3.40
C MET A 78 -63.47 -21.33 4.23
N PRO A 79 -64.34 -22.26 3.78
CA PRO A 79 -65.36 -22.84 4.65
C PRO A 79 -64.72 -23.69 5.74
N LEU A 80 -65.22 -23.51 6.97
CA LEU A 80 -64.70 -23.99 8.26
C LEU A 80 -64.78 -25.52 8.48
N ASN A 81 -64.64 -26.34 7.44
CA ASN A 81 -64.88 -27.79 7.53
C ASN A 81 -63.94 -28.61 6.63
N ASN A 82 -62.64 -28.59 6.93
CA ASN A 82 -61.71 -29.71 6.70
C ASN A 82 -60.32 -29.43 7.30
N ALA A 83 -60.27 -29.21 8.62
CA ALA A 83 -59.04 -29.03 9.38
C ALA A 83 -58.22 -30.33 9.59
N ALA A 84 -58.19 -31.23 8.60
CA ALA A 84 -57.44 -32.47 8.69
C ALA A 84 -57.09 -33.08 7.33
N LYS A 85 -56.18 -32.45 6.56
CA LYS A 85 -55.24 -33.19 5.69
C LYS A 85 -54.18 -32.31 5.01
N VAL A 86 -52.94 -32.77 5.15
CA VAL A 86 -51.73 -32.49 4.36
C VAL A 86 -50.97 -31.21 4.73
N THR A 87 -50.12 -31.34 5.75
CA THR A 87 -48.77 -30.76 5.71
C THR A 87 -48.09 -31.29 4.45
N GLU A 88 -47.92 -30.45 3.43
CA GLU A 88 -47.22 -30.82 2.21
C GLU A 88 -45.78 -31.16 2.58
N THR A 89 -45.41 -32.42 2.46
CA THR A 89 -44.03 -32.85 2.59
C THR A 89 -43.24 -32.30 1.40
N VAL A 90 -41.97 -31.96 1.59
CA VAL A 90 -41.08 -31.36 0.58
C VAL A 90 -41.07 -32.17 -0.73
N GLY A 91 -41.32 -33.48 -0.67
CA GLY A 91 -41.48 -34.34 -1.85
C GLY A 91 -42.69 -33.99 -2.74
N GLN A 92 -43.81 -33.52 -2.17
CA GLN A 92 -45.00 -33.13 -2.94
C GLN A 92 -44.84 -31.77 -3.64
N VAL A 93 -44.07 -30.84 -3.06
CA VAL A 93 -43.73 -29.56 -3.70
C VAL A 93 -42.79 -29.78 -4.91
N VAL A 94 -41.87 -30.74 -4.81
CA VAL A 94 -40.99 -31.12 -5.93
C VAL A 94 -41.78 -31.80 -7.07
N ILE A 95 -42.74 -32.67 -6.75
CA ILE A 95 -43.60 -33.34 -7.74
C ILE A 95 -44.57 -32.36 -8.43
N ASN A 96 -45.04 -31.34 -7.70
CA ASN A 96 -45.98 -30.35 -8.23
C ASN A 96 -45.33 -29.19 -8.98
N SER A 97 -44.00 -29.07 -9.00
CA SER A 97 -43.31 -28.07 -9.81
C SER A 97 -43.52 -28.33 -11.31
N GLU A 98 -43.94 -27.30 -12.06
CA GLU A 98 -44.14 -27.35 -13.52
C GLU A 98 -42.88 -27.81 -14.27
N ALA A 99 -41.70 -27.56 -13.68
CA ALA A 99 -40.40 -28.00 -14.19
C ALA A 99 -40.26 -29.53 -14.26
N LEU A 100 -40.85 -30.29 -13.33
CA LEU A 100 -40.75 -31.75 -13.33
C LEU A 100 -41.77 -32.41 -14.28
N LYS A 101 -42.94 -31.79 -14.50
CA LYS A 101 -43.91 -32.23 -15.53
C LYS A 101 -43.37 -32.00 -16.94
N ALA A 102 -42.66 -30.89 -17.17
CA ALA A 102 -41.91 -30.68 -18.41
C ALA A 102 -40.77 -31.69 -18.57
N PHE A 103 -40.07 -32.05 -17.48
CA PHE A 103 -38.99 -33.04 -17.47
C PHE A 103 -39.47 -34.48 -17.73
N ALA A 104 -40.62 -34.88 -17.18
CA ALA A 104 -41.23 -36.19 -17.44
C ALA A 104 -41.76 -36.33 -18.89
N ALA A 105 -42.14 -35.21 -19.52
CA ALA A 105 -42.52 -35.18 -20.93
C ALA A 105 -41.32 -35.17 -21.90
N SER A 106 -40.11 -34.82 -21.43
CA SER A 106 -38.91 -34.69 -22.26
C SER A 106 -37.78 -35.64 -21.85
N VAL A 107 -38.10 -36.91 -21.59
CA VAL A 107 -37.10 -37.95 -21.30
C VAL A 107 -36.35 -38.33 -22.58
N GLU A 108 -35.36 -37.50 -22.95
CA GLU A 108 -34.19 -37.95 -23.69
C GLU A 108 -32.98 -37.87 -22.75
N GLY A 109 -32.25 -38.98 -22.66
CA GLY A 109 -31.17 -39.16 -21.70
C GLY A 109 -30.06 -38.13 -21.85
N ASN A 110 -29.45 -37.79 -20.72
CA ASN A 110 -28.19 -37.05 -20.57
C ASN A 110 -28.24 -35.52 -20.50
N LYS A 111 -29.29 -34.92 -19.91
CA LYS A 111 -29.22 -33.54 -19.37
C LYS A 111 -29.20 -33.56 -17.84
N ARG A 112 -28.05 -33.24 -17.24
CA ARG A 112 -27.95 -32.92 -15.81
C ARG A 112 -28.50 -31.52 -15.58
N VAL A 113 -29.63 -31.41 -14.91
CA VAL A 113 -30.16 -30.13 -14.42
C VAL A 113 -29.56 -29.90 -13.03
N SER A 114 -28.63 -28.94 -12.93
CA SER A 114 -28.23 -28.36 -11.65
C SER A 114 -29.27 -27.30 -11.30
N VAL A 115 -30.14 -27.61 -10.35
CA VAL A 115 -30.97 -26.60 -9.68
C VAL A 115 -30.14 -26.08 -8.51
N PRO A 116 -29.60 -24.84 -8.54
CA PRO A 116 -28.94 -24.27 -7.38
C PRO A 116 -30.01 -23.98 -6.34
N VAL A 117 -30.18 -24.91 -5.41
CA VAL A 117 -31.06 -24.75 -4.25
C VAL A 117 -30.40 -23.72 -3.34
N HIS A 118 -30.68 -22.42 -3.54
CA HIS A 118 -30.48 -21.38 -2.53
C HIS A 118 -31.58 -21.46 -1.47
N ALA A 119 -31.83 -22.66 -0.92
CA ALA A 119 -32.62 -22.80 0.28
C ALA A 119 -31.67 -22.52 1.45
N ALA A 120 -31.60 -21.25 1.86
CA ALA A 120 -31.20 -20.92 3.20
C ALA A 120 -32.12 -21.71 4.15
N LEU A 121 -31.60 -22.78 4.72
CA LEU A 121 -32.24 -23.55 5.77
C LEU A 121 -32.49 -22.58 6.94
N LEU A 122 -33.72 -22.09 7.08
CA LEU A 122 -34.22 -21.40 8.28
C LEU A 122 -34.43 -22.39 9.44
N SER A 123 -33.54 -23.37 9.60
CA SER A 123 -33.46 -24.14 10.83
C SER A 123 -32.62 -23.33 11.80
N THR A 124 -33.26 -22.73 12.79
CA THR A 124 -32.62 -21.95 13.86
C THR A 124 -31.81 -22.79 14.86
N ASP A 125 -31.66 -24.10 14.61
CA ASP A 125 -30.94 -25.05 15.47
C ASP A 125 -29.82 -25.79 14.72
N VAL A 126 -29.12 -25.09 13.83
CA VAL A 126 -27.86 -25.60 13.29
C VAL A 126 -26.78 -25.34 14.35
N ALA A 127 -26.36 -26.40 15.05
CA ALA A 127 -25.30 -26.30 16.05
C ALA A 127 -24.04 -25.63 15.45
N ASP A 128 -23.37 -24.81 16.25
CA ASP A 128 -22.16 -24.09 15.85
C ASP A 128 -21.13 -25.11 15.30
N GLY A 129 -20.76 -24.98 14.01
CA GLY A 129 -19.86 -25.91 13.31
C GLY A 129 -20.48 -26.91 12.31
N VAL A 130 -21.80 -26.94 12.11
CA VAL A 130 -22.42 -27.81 11.07
C VAL A 130 -22.22 -27.28 9.64
N VAL A 131 -22.11 -25.95 9.49
CA VAL A 131 -21.58 -25.35 8.26
C VAL A 131 -20.10 -25.09 8.53
N GLU A 132 -19.21 -25.74 7.79
CA GLU A 132 -17.78 -25.46 7.88
C GLU A 132 -17.57 -23.95 7.66
N PRO A 133 -16.99 -23.22 8.63
CA PRO A 133 -16.65 -21.83 8.43
C PRO A 133 -15.72 -21.74 7.22
N GLN A 134 -16.08 -20.91 6.24
CA GLN A 134 -15.20 -20.67 5.11
C GLN A 134 -13.90 -20.04 5.60
N ARG A 135 -12.84 -20.84 5.70
CA ARG A 135 -11.50 -20.33 5.97
C ARG A 135 -11.01 -19.66 4.70
N LEU A 136 -10.78 -18.35 4.75
CA LEU A 136 -10.13 -17.66 3.63
C LEU A 136 -8.75 -18.29 3.41
N PRO A 137 -8.43 -18.72 2.18
CA PRO A 137 -7.08 -19.18 1.87
C PRO A 137 -6.15 -17.97 1.86
N GLY A 138 -5.12 -17.98 2.69
CA GLY A 138 -4.29 -16.79 2.92
C GLY A 138 -3.90 -16.59 4.39
N ILE A 139 -2.76 -15.96 4.60
CA ILE A 139 -2.45 -15.24 5.83
C ILE A 139 -2.51 -13.76 5.44
N ASP A 140 -3.29 -12.97 6.18
CA ASP A 140 -3.29 -11.52 6.02
C ASP A 140 -1.95 -10.97 6.53
N THR A 141 -1.11 -10.48 5.62
CA THR A 141 0.21 -9.93 5.94
C THR A 141 0.13 -8.41 5.97
N ALA A 142 0.80 -7.80 6.95
CA ALA A 142 0.90 -6.35 7.00
C ALA A 142 1.58 -5.83 5.71
N PRO A 143 1.12 -4.69 5.15
CA PRO A 143 1.73 -4.12 3.97
C PRO A 143 3.20 -3.78 4.25
N LYS A 144 4.07 -4.22 3.36
CA LYS A 144 5.52 -3.99 3.47
C LYS A 144 5.92 -2.71 2.76
N GLN A 145 6.86 -1.99 3.35
CA GLN A 145 7.52 -0.89 2.66
C GLN A 145 8.34 -1.47 1.50
N ARG A 146 8.38 -0.75 0.38
CA ARG A 146 9.31 -1.08 -0.68
C ARG A 146 10.70 -0.56 -0.32
N LEU A 147 11.67 -1.45 -0.27
CA LEU A 147 13.08 -1.15 -0.01
C LEU A 147 13.75 -0.79 -1.34
N PHE A 148 14.63 0.22 -1.34
CA PHE A 148 15.13 0.82 -2.58
C PHE A 148 16.61 1.17 -2.53
N ILE A 149 17.23 1.25 -1.35
CA ILE A 149 18.57 1.83 -1.24
C ILE A 149 19.63 0.90 -1.80
N ARG A 150 19.43 -0.41 -1.61
CA ARG A 150 20.28 -1.43 -2.22
C ARG A 150 20.30 -1.34 -3.76
N ASP A 151 19.16 -1.00 -4.38
CA ASP A 151 19.05 -0.86 -5.84
C ASP A 151 19.76 0.41 -6.36
N LEU A 152 19.99 1.41 -5.51
CA LEU A 152 20.72 2.63 -5.87
C LEU A 152 22.24 2.45 -5.85
N ILE A 153 22.75 1.49 -5.08
CA ILE A 153 24.17 1.27 -4.84
C ILE A 153 24.73 0.27 -5.86
N ALA A 154 25.98 0.46 -6.29
CA ALA A 154 26.61 -0.50 -7.19
C ALA A 154 26.79 -1.88 -6.51
N PRO A 155 26.36 -2.98 -7.14
CA PRO A 155 26.56 -4.32 -6.59
C PRO A 155 27.99 -4.82 -6.79
N GLY A 156 28.40 -5.78 -5.97
CA GLY A 156 29.70 -6.43 -5.99
C GLY A 156 29.65 -7.76 -5.23
N ARG A 157 30.59 -8.66 -5.50
CA ARG A 157 30.74 -9.91 -4.75
C ARG A 157 32.14 -10.03 -4.18
N THR A 158 32.27 -10.63 -3.01
CA THR A 158 33.56 -10.89 -2.37
C THR A 158 33.63 -12.29 -1.78
N SER A 159 34.80 -12.91 -1.81
CA SER A 159 35.07 -14.17 -1.10
C SER A 159 35.96 -13.96 0.14
N SER A 160 36.39 -12.72 0.39
CA SER A 160 37.28 -12.36 1.49
C SER A 160 36.48 -11.88 2.71
N PRO A 161 36.91 -12.17 3.97
CA PRO A 161 36.28 -11.64 5.18
C PRO A 161 36.43 -10.12 5.36
N ALA A 162 37.33 -9.49 4.62
CA ALA A 162 37.48 -8.03 4.56
C ALA A 162 37.94 -7.60 3.17
N ILE A 163 37.54 -6.38 2.77
CA ILE A 163 37.92 -5.78 1.49
C ILE A 163 38.97 -4.72 1.76
N PHE A 164 40.14 -4.93 1.17
CA PHE A 164 41.22 -3.94 1.15
C PHE A 164 41.08 -3.13 -0.14
N TRP A 165 40.92 -1.83 0.01
CA TRP A 165 40.81 -0.93 -1.13
C TRP A 165 41.56 0.36 -0.87
N VAL A 166 41.96 1.01 -1.95
CA VAL A 166 42.74 2.25 -1.91
C VAL A 166 41.81 3.39 -2.29
N GLN A 167 41.72 4.37 -1.41
CA GLN A 167 41.01 5.62 -1.62
C GLN A 167 42.01 6.68 -2.05
N GLN A 168 41.78 7.35 -3.17
CA GLN A 168 42.54 8.56 -3.49
C GLN A 168 41.97 9.71 -2.64
N THR A 169 42.74 10.25 -1.71
CA THR A 169 42.29 11.30 -0.77
C THR A 169 42.53 12.70 -1.32
N GLY A 170 43.54 12.88 -2.17
CA GLY A 170 43.94 14.19 -2.69
C GLY A 170 44.39 14.13 -4.13
N PHE A 171 44.06 15.18 -4.89
CA PHE A 171 44.63 15.43 -6.21
C PHE A 171 44.95 16.92 -6.38
N THR A 172 46.20 17.29 -6.17
CA THR A 172 46.67 18.66 -6.40
C THR A 172 47.17 18.75 -7.84
N ASN A 173 46.28 19.15 -8.75
CA ASN A 173 46.65 19.38 -10.15
C ASN A 173 47.28 20.78 -10.30
N ALA A 174 48.60 20.82 -10.39
CA ALA A 174 49.35 22.05 -10.63
C ALA A 174 49.64 22.29 -12.13
N ALA A 175 49.03 21.52 -13.04
CA ALA A 175 49.27 21.65 -14.48
C ALA A 175 48.93 23.06 -14.98
N LYS A 176 49.90 23.70 -15.63
CA LYS A 176 49.79 25.02 -16.25
C LYS A 176 50.58 25.02 -17.57
N VAL A 177 50.28 25.96 -18.46
CA VAL A 177 51.12 26.21 -19.65
C VAL A 177 52.43 26.85 -19.17
N VAL A 178 53.56 26.23 -19.46
CA VAL A 178 54.89 26.64 -18.96
C VAL A 178 55.74 27.08 -20.14
N ALA A 179 56.29 28.28 -20.05
CA ALA A 179 57.21 28.82 -21.06
C ALA A 179 58.55 28.05 -21.05
N GLU A 180 59.19 27.97 -22.21
CA GLU A 180 60.47 27.29 -22.37
C GLU A 180 61.53 27.93 -21.45
N GLY A 181 62.26 27.09 -20.70
CA GLY A 181 63.27 27.53 -19.73
C GLY A 181 62.79 27.73 -18.28
N THR A 182 61.50 27.54 -17.97
CA THR A 182 60.98 27.62 -16.59
C THR A 182 60.69 26.25 -15.98
N ALA A 183 60.82 26.14 -14.66
CA ALA A 183 60.58 24.89 -13.93
C ALA A 183 59.09 24.49 -14.03
N LYS A 184 58.83 23.24 -14.39
CA LYS A 184 57.47 22.71 -14.52
C LYS A 184 56.88 22.46 -13.13
N PRO A 185 55.60 22.79 -12.90
CA PRO A 185 54.94 22.53 -11.62
C PRO A 185 54.72 21.02 -11.41
N TYR A 186 54.96 20.55 -10.19
CA TYR A 186 54.67 19.17 -9.78
C TYR A 186 53.20 19.05 -9.34
N SER A 187 52.53 18.01 -9.82
CA SER A 187 51.21 17.62 -9.31
C SER A 187 51.38 16.47 -8.33
N ASP A 188 50.52 16.40 -7.32
CA ASP A 188 50.58 15.39 -6.26
C ASP A 188 49.26 14.60 -6.16
N ILE A 189 49.38 13.31 -5.86
CA ILE A 189 48.26 12.39 -5.71
C ILE A 189 48.43 11.60 -4.41
N GLU A 190 47.49 11.78 -3.49
CA GLU A 190 47.51 11.07 -2.21
C GLU A 190 46.58 9.87 -2.23
N PHE A 191 47.03 8.76 -1.64
CA PHE A 191 46.28 7.52 -1.51
C PHE A 191 46.26 7.07 -0.05
N ALA A 192 45.09 6.71 0.46
CA ALA A 192 44.88 6.08 1.75
C ALA A 192 44.39 4.65 1.57
N THR A 193 44.95 3.71 2.33
CA THR A 193 44.44 2.35 2.39
C THR A 193 43.26 2.29 3.37
N LYS A 194 42.17 1.64 2.95
CA LYS A 194 40.97 1.41 3.76
C LYS A 194 40.69 -0.08 3.82
N ILE A 195 40.24 -0.51 4.99
CA ILE A 195 39.84 -1.90 5.26
C ILE A 195 38.37 -1.85 5.64
N THR A 196 37.53 -2.51 4.85
CA THR A 196 36.11 -2.66 5.16
C THR A 196 35.86 -4.12 5.56
N PRO A 197 35.53 -4.42 6.83
CA PRO A 197 35.19 -5.77 7.25
C PRO A 197 33.83 -6.19 6.68
N VAL A 198 33.67 -7.49 6.45
CA VAL A 198 32.35 -8.08 6.15
C VAL A 198 31.60 -8.26 7.45
N THR A 199 30.38 -7.71 7.51
CA THR A 199 29.48 -7.84 8.65
C THR A 199 28.44 -8.93 8.36
N THR A 200 27.89 -9.52 9.42
CA THR A 200 26.83 -10.54 9.31
C THR A 200 25.55 -9.96 9.88
N ILE A 201 24.49 -9.91 9.09
CA ILE A 201 23.16 -9.52 9.53
C ILE A 201 22.34 -10.81 9.59
N ALA A 202 21.78 -11.09 10.77
CA ALA A 202 21.01 -12.30 10.97
C ALA A 202 19.86 -12.08 11.94
N HIS A 203 18.79 -12.84 11.75
CA HIS A 203 17.77 -13.03 12.77
C HIS A 203 17.30 -14.48 12.79
N MET A 204 16.66 -14.85 13.89
CA MET A 204 16.13 -16.19 14.09
C MET A 204 14.66 -16.11 14.48
N PHE A 205 13.89 -17.07 13.96
CA PHE A 205 12.49 -17.28 14.30
C PHE A 205 12.32 -18.70 14.82
N LYS A 206 11.51 -18.87 15.88
CA LYS A 206 11.13 -20.20 16.38
C LYS A 206 9.68 -20.48 16.01
N ALA A 207 9.42 -21.64 15.44
CA ALA A 207 8.07 -22.12 15.09
C ALA A 207 7.82 -23.50 15.69
N SER A 208 6.57 -23.85 15.97
CA SER A 208 6.22 -25.23 16.34
C SER A 208 6.30 -26.13 15.11
N LYS A 209 6.88 -27.33 15.27
CA LYS A 209 6.97 -28.33 14.20
C LYS A 209 5.59 -28.70 13.64
N GLN A 210 4.62 -28.91 14.52
CA GLN A 210 3.25 -29.32 14.14
C GLN A 210 2.58 -28.25 13.27
N ILE A 211 2.74 -26.98 13.63
CA ILE A 211 2.16 -25.86 12.88
C ILE A 211 2.76 -25.75 11.46
N LEU A 212 4.06 -26.03 11.31
CA LEU A 212 4.71 -26.03 10.00
C LEU A 212 4.28 -27.21 9.13
N ASP A 213 4.10 -28.40 9.73
CA ASP A 213 3.65 -29.59 9.02
C ASP A 213 2.18 -29.46 8.55
N ASP A 214 1.32 -28.83 9.37
CA ASP A 214 -0.11 -28.68 9.09
C ASP A 214 -0.43 -27.50 8.14
N PHE A 215 0.46 -26.50 8.06
CA PHE A 215 0.24 -25.29 7.25
C PHE A 215 1.38 -25.03 6.27
N ALA A 216 1.36 -25.71 5.11
CA ALA A 216 2.30 -25.47 4.02
C ALA A 216 2.39 -24.01 3.55
N GLN A 217 1.30 -23.24 3.68
CA GLN A 217 1.29 -21.81 3.34
C GLN A 217 2.11 -20.97 4.33
N LEU A 218 2.22 -21.38 5.59
CA LEU A 218 2.96 -20.66 6.63
C LEU A 218 4.45 -20.66 6.35
N GLN A 219 4.98 -21.74 5.75
CA GLN A 219 6.40 -21.81 5.35
C GLN A 219 6.75 -20.72 4.32
N SER A 220 5.90 -20.51 3.30
CA SER A 220 6.13 -19.47 2.30
C SER A 220 6.01 -18.06 2.89
N THR A 221 5.08 -17.85 3.82
CA THR A 221 4.91 -16.56 4.49
C THR A 221 6.10 -16.25 5.40
N VAL A 222 6.57 -17.24 6.17
CA VAL A 222 7.75 -17.06 7.04
C VAL A 222 9.00 -16.76 6.22
N ASP A 223 9.23 -17.45 5.10
CA ASP A 223 10.35 -17.14 4.21
C ASP A 223 10.26 -15.69 3.66
N ALA A 224 9.07 -15.26 3.25
CA ALA A 224 8.85 -13.90 2.77
C ALA A 224 9.06 -12.83 3.86
N GLU A 225 8.64 -13.09 5.10
CA GLU A 225 8.74 -12.13 6.21
C GLU A 225 10.17 -12.07 6.73
N MET A 226 10.84 -13.21 6.83
CA MET A 226 12.25 -13.25 7.23
C MET A 226 13.13 -12.54 6.21
N ARG A 227 12.98 -12.81 4.91
CA ARG A 227 13.76 -12.07 3.90
C ARG A 227 13.48 -10.56 3.93
N TYR A 228 12.25 -10.15 4.20
CA TYR A 228 11.92 -8.73 4.32
C TYR A 228 12.55 -8.10 5.56
N GLY A 229 12.44 -8.74 6.73
CA GLY A 229 13.01 -8.24 7.98
C GLY A 229 14.53 -8.11 7.92
N LEU A 230 15.20 -9.03 7.24
CA LEU A 230 16.65 -8.98 7.02
C LEU A 230 17.01 -7.79 6.12
N LYS A 231 16.34 -7.62 4.97
CA LYS A 231 16.58 -6.49 4.07
C LYS A 231 16.23 -5.13 4.69
N TYR A 232 15.27 -5.09 5.62
CA TYR A 232 14.93 -3.86 6.34
C TYR A 232 16.07 -3.42 7.27
N VAL A 233 16.64 -4.35 8.04
CA VAL A 233 17.81 -4.07 8.91
C VAL A 233 19.05 -3.77 8.07
N GLU A 234 19.23 -4.47 6.94
CA GLU A 234 20.27 -4.15 5.95
C GLU A 234 20.22 -2.70 5.50
N GLU A 235 19.04 -2.20 5.10
CA GLU A 235 18.88 -0.83 4.64
C GLU A 235 19.21 0.19 5.76
N GLN A 236 18.87 -0.13 7.01
CA GLN A 236 19.24 0.70 8.17
C GLN A 236 20.75 0.74 8.40
N GLU A 237 21.44 -0.40 8.31
CA GLU A 237 22.89 -0.50 8.46
C GLU A 237 23.64 0.20 7.31
N ILE A 238 23.16 0.05 6.07
CA ILE A 238 23.72 0.73 4.90
C ILE A 238 23.63 2.25 5.04
N LEU A 239 22.53 2.76 5.60
CA LEU A 239 22.34 4.21 5.77
C LEU A 239 23.04 4.75 7.01
N PHE A 240 22.81 4.15 8.17
CA PHE A 240 23.09 4.73 9.47
C PHE A 240 24.09 3.95 10.31
N GLY A 241 24.62 2.83 9.80
CA GLY A 241 25.61 2.04 10.52
C GLY A 241 26.78 2.90 10.98
N ASP A 242 27.18 2.78 12.24
CA ASP A 242 28.18 3.65 12.87
C ASP A 242 29.63 3.25 12.56
N GLY A 243 29.84 2.11 11.88
CA GLY A 243 31.14 1.55 11.56
C GLY A 243 31.94 1.06 12.77
N THR A 244 31.31 0.92 13.93
CA THR A 244 31.95 0.45 15.16
C THR A 244 31.58 -1.00 15.47
N GLY A 245 32.55 -1.76 15.98
CA GLY A 245 32.36 -3.17 16.32
C GLY A 245 31.96 -4.02 15.11
N VAL A 246 30.68 -4.42 15.06
CA VAL A 246 30.10 -5.32 14.05
C VAL A 246 29.21 -4.57 13.05
N HIS A 247 28.90 -3.30 13.31
CA HIS A 247 28.04 -2.49 12.44
C HIS A 247 28.76 -2.09 11.16
N LEU A 248 27.99 -1.93 10.08
CA LEU A 248 28.53 -1.37 8.84
C LEU A 248 28.90 0.08 9.04
N HIS A 249 29.86 0.57 8.26
CA HIS A 249 30.07 2.00 8.17
C HIS A 249 29.12 2.57 7.11
N GLY A 250 27.97 3.04 7.56
CA GLY A 250 26.88 3.54 6.72
C GLY A 250 27.23 4.81 5.94
N ILE A 251 26.35 5.20 5.02
CA ILE A 251 26.53 6.37 4.15
C ILE A 251 26.40 7.67 4.93
N VAL A 252 25.41 7.80 5.81
CA VAL A 252 25.09 9.06 6.51
C VAL A 252 26.23 9.53 7.42
N PRO A 253 26.87 8.69 8.25
CA PRO A 253 28.00 9.13 9.08
C PRO A 253 29.23 9.59 8.29
N GLN A 254 29.36 9.14 7.03
CA GLN A 254 30.47 9.50 6.15
C GLN A 254 30.12 10.68 5.23
N ALA A 255 28.83 10.99 5.06
CA ALA A 255 28.37 12.03 4.15
C ALA A 255 28.89 13.40 4.57
N SER A 256 29.12 14.26 3.58
CA SER A 256 29.42 15.66 3.82
C SER A 256 28.17 16.37 4.34
N ALA A 257 28.34 17.21 5.34
CA ALA A 257 27.26 18.06 5.82
C ALA A 257 26.80 19.01 4.70
N PHE A 258 25.49 19.24 4.62
CA PHE A 258 24.93 20.23 3.72
C PHE A 258 25.44 21.63 4.06
N ASP A 259 26.14 22.24 3.11
CA ASP A 259 26.67 23.60 3.20
C ASP A 259 26.35 24.34 1.89
N PRO A 260 25.27 25.14 1.85
CA PRO A 260 24.85 25.82 0.64
C PRO A 260 25.86 26.91 0.26
N ALA A 261 26.38 26.84 -0.97
CA ALA A 261 27.36 27.82 -1.48
C ALA A 261 26.83 29.27 -1.53
N PHE A 262 25.51 29.44 -1.58
CA PHE A 262 24.82 30.71 -1.50
C PHE A 262 23.40 30.50 -0.96
N SER A 263 22.81 31.53 -0.36
CA SER A 263 21.41 31.53 0.06
C SER A 263 20.50 32.00 -1.08
N VAL A 264 19.31 31.39 -1.17
CA VAL A 264 18.27 31.76 -2.13
C VAL A 264 17.21 32.58 -1.40
N GLU A 265 16.67 33.63 -2.04
CA GLU A 265 15.51 34.36 -1.50
C GLU A 265 14.28 33.44 -1.47
N SER A 266 13.57 33.38 -0.34
CA SER A 266 12.42 32.47 -0.14
C SER A 266 12.74 30.98 -0.36
N GLN A 267 13.86 30.53 0.21
CA GLN A 267 14.32 29.14 0.15
C GLN A 267 13.25 28.13 0.57
N ASN A 268 13.03 27.13 -0.28
CA ASN A 268 12.11 26.03 -0.05
C ASN A 268 12.86 24.68 -0.11
N GLY A 269 12.22 23.60 0.33
CA GLY A 269 12.84 22.26 0.32
C GLY A 269 13.27 21.77 -1.07
N ILE A 270 12.69 22.32 -2.15
CA ILE A 270 13.11 22.08 -3.54
C ILE A 270 14.48 22.69 -3.82
N ASP A 271 14.74 23.87 -3.29
CA ASP A 271 16.00 24.60 -3.48
C ASP A 271 17.11 23.96 -2.67
N ASP A 272 16.81 23.47 -1.46
CA ASP A 272 17.76 22.71 -0.63
C ASP A 272 18.33 21.51 -1.37
N LEU A 273 17.46 20.72 -2.02
CA LEU A 273 17.87 19.56 -2.80
C LEU A 273 18.70 20.00 -4.03
N ARG A 274 18.34 21.12 -4.66
CA ARG A 274 19.10 21.66 -5.80
C ARG A 274 20.50 22.14 -5.41
N LEU A 275 20.62 22.76 -4.23
CA LEU A 275 21.88 23.22 -3.64
C LEU A 275 22.73 22.02 -3.20
N ALA A 276 22.13 20.96 -2.67
CA ALA A 276 22.82 19.72 -2.37
C ALA A 276 23.38 19.06 -3.65
N MET A 277 22.62 19.05 -4.74
CA MET A 277 23.12 18.62 -6.06
C MET A 277 24.29 19.48 -6.53
N LEU A 278 24.23 20.80 -6.31
CA LEU A 278 25.34 21.72 -6.66
C LEU A 278 26.59 21.39 -5.84
N GLN A 279 26.45 21.14 -4.54
CA GLN A 279 27.56 20.78 -3.66
C GLN A 279 28.24 19.47 -4.11
N ALA A 280 27.46 18.44 -4.45
CA ALA A 280 27.99 17.20 -5.02
C ALA A 280 28.69 17.44 -6.38
N GLN A 281 28.10 18.29 -7.24
CA GLN A 281 28.69 18.65 -8.53
C GLN A 281 30.01 19.42 -8.39
N LEU A 282 30.14 20.29 -7.38
CA LEU A 282 31.39 21.00 -7.06
C LEU A 282 32.48 20.03 -6.60
N ALA A 283 32.10 18.95 -5.91
CA ALA A 283 32.97 17.81 -5.62
C ALA A 283 33.26 16.92 -6.85
N ARG A 284 32.78 17.28 -8.04
CA ARG A 284 32.91 16.57 -9.33
C ARG A 284 32.18 15.22 -9.39
N PHE A 285 31.19 15.01 -8.52
CA PHE A 285 30.32 13.84 -8.54
C PHE A 285 28.88 14.26 -8.79
N PRO A 286 28.35 14.12 -10.02
CA PRO A 286 26.94 14.41 -10.28
C PRO A 286 26.06 13.46 -9.45
N ALA A 287 25.12 14.02 -8.69
CA ALA A 287 24.18 13.23 -7.89
C ALA A 287 23.32 12.32 -8.79
N SER A 288 23.03 11.11 -8.30
CA SER A 288 22.23 10.11 -9.04
C SER A 288 20.82 9.95 -8.47
N GLY A 289 20.56 10.42 -7.25
CA GLY A 289 19.25 10.31 -6.62
C GLY A 289 19.17 11.05 -5.29
N HIS A 290 17.95 11.17 -4.77
CA HIS A 290 17.64 11.76 -3.48
C HIS A 290 16.97 10.71 -2.58
N VAL A 291 17.31 10.69 -1.30
CA VAL A 291 16.66 9.86 -0.28
C VAL A 291 16.10 10.78 0.80
N LEU A 292 14.80 10.64 1.09
CA LEU A 292 14.08 11.48 2.06
C LEU A 292 12.86 10.77 2.64
N HIS A 293 12.25 11.33 3.67
CA HIS A 293 11.10 10.71 4.32
C HIS A 293 9.78 10.94 3.54
N PHE A 294 8.84 9.98 3.57
CA PHE A 294 7.54 10.11 2.88
C PHE A 294 6.78 11.41 3.24
N ILE A 295 6.81 11.82 4.50
CA ILE A 295 6.17 13.06 4.97
C ILE A 295 6.80 14.29 4.30
N ASP A 296 8.12 14.32 4.18
CA ASP A 296 8.81 15.48 3.61
C ASP A 296 8.70 15.49 2.09
N TRP A 297 8.61 14.32 1.45
CA TRP A 297 8.26 14.23 0.04
C TRP A 297 6.89 14.86 -0.23
N ALA A 298 5.87 14.48 0.56
CA ALA A 298 4.53 15.03 0.41
C ALA A 298 4.50 16.55 0.66
N LYS A 299 5.29 17.06 1.61
CA LYS A 299 5.44 18.52 1.82
C LYS A 299 6.00 19.20 0.58
N ILE A 300 7.03 18.62 -0.04
CA ILE A 300 7.66 19.13 -1.27
C ILE A 300 6.66 19.10 -2.44
N GLU A 301 5.91 18.02 -2.61
CA GLU A 301 4.89 17.91 -3.67
C GLU A 301 3.77 18.95 -3.51
N LEU A 302 3.38 19.24 -2.26
CA LEU A 302 2.33 20.19 -1.94
C LEU A 302 2.78 21.66 -1.94
N THR A 303 4.04 21.93 -2.30
CA THR A 303 4.52 23.32 -2.43
C THR A 303 3.78 24.08 -3.52
N LYS A 304 3.37 25.30 -3.19
CA LYS A 304 2.58 26.17 -4.07
C LYS A 304 3.31 27.48 -4.33
N ASP A 305 3.05 28.05 -5.51
CA ASP A 305 3.41 29.42 -5.81
C ASP A 305 2.48 30.43 -5.10
N SER A 306 2.79 31.72 -5.22
CA SER A 306 1.97 32.81 -4.66
C SER A 306 0.56 32.91 -5.26
N LEU A 307 0.29 32.21 -6.36
CA LEU A 307 -1.00 32.12 -7.05
C LEU A 307 -1.77 30.85 -6.67
N GLY A 308 -1.26 30.04 -5.73
CA GLY A 308 -1.88 28.81 -5.23
C GLY A 308 -1.77 27.60 -6.17
N ARG A 309 -0.94 27.67 -7.21
CA ARG A 309 -0.67 26.57 -8.13
C ARG A 309 0.45 25.70 -7.57
N TYR A 310 0.33 24.39 -7.75
CA TYR A 310 1.38 23.46 -7.36
C TYR A 310 2.61 23.60 -8.27
N ILE A 311 3.80 23.60 -7.67
CA ILE A 311 5.07 23.77 -8.40
C ILE A 311 5.47 22.45 -9.09
N LEU A 312 5.36 21.33 -8.35
CA LEU A 312 5.81 20.01 -8.82
C LEU A 312 4.65 19.05 -9.12
N ALA A 313 3.60 19.09 -8.31
CA ALA A 313 2.50 18.16 -8.45
C ALA A 313 1.45 18.67 -9.44
N ASN A 314 1.05 17.83 -10.39
CA ASN A 314 -0.24 18.00 -11.06
C ASN A 314 -1.16 16.87 -10.59
N PRO A 315 -2.22 17.16 -9.81
CA PRO A 315 -3.16 16.14 -9.34
C PRO A 315 -3.81 15.32 -10.46
N ALA A 316 -3.84 15.84 -11.69
CA ALA A 316 -4.38 15.14 -12.87
C ALA A 316 -3.36 14.24 -13.59
N SER A 317 -2.05 14.38 -13.32
CA SER A 317 -0.99 13.60 -13.95
C SER A 317 0.18 13.39 -13.00
N LEU A 318 0.08 12.35 -12.16
CA LEU A 318 1.16 11.99 -11.24
C LEU A 318 2.29 11.31 -12.04
N THR A 319 3.31 12.08 -12.38
CA THR A 319 4.58 11.52 -12.87
C THR A 319 5.30 10.91 -11.67
N GLY A 320 5.98 9.77 -11.85
CA GLY A 320 6.68 9.09 -10.75
C GLY A 320 7.65 10.01 -9.98
N PRO A 321 8.04 9.65 -8.74
CA PRO A 321 8.76 10.51 -7.81
C PRO A 321 10.14 10.88 -8.37
N THR A 322 10.20 12.02 -9.05
CA THR A 322 11.39 12.55 -9.69
C THR A 322 11.47 14.04 -9.40
N LEU A 323 12.67 14.52 -9.08
CA LEU A 323 12.93 15.93 -8.79
C LEU A 323 14.22 16.34 -9.47
N TRP A 324 14.21 17.47 -10.17
CA TRP A 324 15.37 17.98 -10.93
C TRP A 324 15.97 16.95 -11.91
N GLY A 325 15.14 16.04 -12.45
CA GLY A 325 15.56 14.97 -13.35
C GLY A 325 16.22 13.77 -12.66
N LEU A 326 16.30 13.74 -11.33
CA LEU A 326 16.79 12.61 -10.55
C LEU A 326 15.64 11.86 -9.87
N PRO A 327 15.75 10.53 -9.70
CA PRO A 327 14.79 9.76 -8.92
C PRO A 327 14.82 10.17 -7.44
N VAL A 328 13.64 10.19 -6.83
CA VAL A 328 13.47 10.39 -5.38
C VAL A 328 13.02 9.08 -4.77
N VAL A 329 13.81 8.58 -3.82
CA VAL A 329 13.53 7.41 -3.02
C VAL A 329 13.00 7.86 -1.68
N ALA A 330 11.69 7.68 -1.48
CA ALA A 330 11.04 7.99 -0.23
C ALA A 330 11.09 6.77 0.72
N THR A 331 11.43 7.01 1.99
CA THR A 331 11.50 5.99 3.05
C THR A 331 10.67 6.38 4.28
N GLU A 332 10.26 5.40 5.08
CA GLU A 332 9.58 5.62 6.37
C GLU A 332 10.58 5.74 7.54
N ALA A 333 11.88 5.58 7.28
CA ALA A 333 12.90 5.65 8.31
C ALA A 333 12.84 6.98 9.07
N ALA A 334 12.47 6.94 10.35
CA ALA A 334 12.25 8.12 11.19
C ALA A 334 13.48 9.05 11.27
N ALA A 335 14.69 8.49 11.11
CA ALA A 335 15.94 9.26 11.09
C ALA A 335 16.05 10.25 9.91
N PHE A 336 15.28 10.06 8.84
CA PHE A 336 15.17 10.98 7.71
C PHE A 336 14.11 12.06 7.87
N GLN A 337 13.33 12.09 8.97
CA GLN A 337 12.35 13.15 9.17
C GLN A 337 13.02 14.53 9.26
N GLY A 338 12.60 15.44 8.41
CA GLY A 338 13.17 16.78 8.26
C GLY A 338 14.58 16.80 7.66
N LYS A 339 15.06 15.67 7.13
CA LYS A 339 16.41 15.52 6.59
C LYS A 339 16.39 14.87 5.20
N PHE A 340 17.48 15.05 4.47
CA PHE A 340 17.65 14.47 3.16
C PHE A 340 19.08 13.98 2.98
N LEU A 341 19.23 13.01 2.08
CA LEU A 341 20.51 12.54 1.57
C LEU A 341 20.49 12.62 0.05
N THR A 342 21.40 13.39 -0.52
CA THR A 342 21.55 13.56 -1.96
C THR A 342 22.94 13.12 -2.36
N GLY A 343 23.08 12.26 -3.36
CA GLY A 343 24.41 11.85 -3.77
C GLY A 343 24.47 10.90 -4.95
N ALA A 344 25.69 10.54 -5.30
CA ALA A 344 26.00 9.62 -6.39
C ALA A 344 26.12 8.17 -5.88
N PHE A 345 25.00 7.53 -5.55
CA PHE A 345 24.96 6.19 -4.97
C PHE A 345 25.66 5.12 -5.84
N ASN A 346 25.55 5.24 -7.16
CA ASN A 346 26.12 4.28 -8.12
C ASN A 346 27.65 4.37 -8.28
N ALA A 347 28.24 5.54 -8.07
CA ALA A 347 29.67 5.79 -8.29
C ALA A 347 30.46 5.88 -6.98
N ALA A 348 29.81 6.36 -5.92
CA ALA A 348 30.47 6.68 -4.66
C ALA A 348 30.40 5.55 -3.62
N ALA A 349 29.41 4.66 -3.70
CA ALA A 349 29.29 3.50 -2.83
C ALA A 349 29.24 2.20 -3.65
N GLN A 350 29.80 1.15 -3.09
CA GLN A 350 29.69 -0.20 -3.63
C GLN A 350 29.40 -1.18 -2.49
N LEU A 351 28.36 -1.98 -2.66
CA LEU A 351 27.96 -3.02 -1.73
C LEU A 351 28.53 -4.35 -2.23
N PHE A 352 29.23 -5.07 -1.36
CA PHE A 352 29.84 -6.35 -1.68
C PHE A 352 29.20 -7.47 -0.88
N ASP A 353 28.53 -8.37 -1.57
CA ASP A 353 27.94 -9.55 -0.94
C ASP A 353 28.99 -10.66 -0.84
N ARG A 354 29.18 -11.15 0.38
CA ARG A 354 29.98 -12.34 0.70
C ARG A 354 29.12 -13.59 0.64
N GLU A 355 27.90 -13.48 1.16
CA GLU A 355 26.91 -14.54 1.24
C GLU A 355 25.53 -13.91 1.03
N ASP A 356 24.81 -14.40 0.04
CA ASP A 356 23.44 -13.96 -0.25
C ASP A 356 22.52 -14.39 0.90
N ALA A 357 21.39 -13.68 1.10
CA ALA A 357 20.43 -14.02 2.15
C ALA A 357 20.00 -15.50 2.07
N ASN A 358 20.38 -16.27 3.08
CA ASN A 358 20.13 -17.70 3.16
C ASN A 358 19.22 -18.02 4.36
N VAL A 359 18.26 -18.93 4.15
CA VAL A 359 17.34 -19.39 5.20
C VAL A 359 17.66 -20.84 5.51
N VAL A 360 18.11 -21.08 6.74
CA VAL A 360 18.47 -22.41 7.24
C VAL A 360 17.51 -22.81 8.34
N ILE A 361 16.99 -24.03 8.26
CA ILE A 361 16.09 -24.61 9.25
C ILE A 361 16.88 -25.63 10.08
N SER A 362 16.75 -25.58 11.40
CA SER A 362 17.31 -26.56 12.33
C SER A 362 16.23 -27.05 13.30
N THR A 363 16.15 -28.37 13.43
CA THR A 363 15.26 -29.08 14.37
C THR A 363 15.96 -29.49 15.66
N GLU A 364 17.27 -29.29 15.75
CA GLU A 364 18.13 -29.82 16.83
C GLU A 364 18.82 -28.68 17.63
N ASN A 365 18.31 -27.45 17.53
CA ASN A 365 18.91 -26.32 18.22
C ASN A 365 18.53 -26.28 19.71
N ALA A 366 19.51 -26.47 20.59
CA ALA A 366 19.35 -26.41 22.04
C ALA A 366 18.22 -27.33 22.57
N ASP A 367 17.12 -26.74 23.02
CA ASP A 367 15.95 -27.41 23.61
C ASP A 367 14.80 -27.64 22.60
N ASP A 368 14.99 -27.26 21.33
CA ASP A 368 13.95 -27.33 20.31
C ASP A 368 13.54 -28.77 20.02
N PHE A 369 14.48 -29.72 20.09
CA PHE A 369 14.21 -31.15 19.89
C PHE A 369 13.28 -31.70 20.98
N GLU A 370 13.49 -31.32 22.25
CA GLU A 370 12.65 -31.76 23.37
C GLU A 370 11.27 -31.10 23.34
N LYS A 371 11.18 -29.87 22.81
CA LYS A 371 9.95 -29.05 22.80
C LYS A 371 9.15 -29.14 21.50
N ASN A 372 9.55 -29.96 20.53
CA ASN A 372 8.97 -30.00 19.18
C ASN A 372 8.92 -28.61 18.51
N MET A 373 9.97 -27.84 18.70
CA MET A 373 10.16 -26.54 18.06
C MET A 373 11.15 -26.66 16.89
N ILE A 374 11.10 -25.70 15.99
CA ILE A 374 12.00 -25.57 14.85
C ILE A 374 12.58 -24.16 14.90
N SER A 375 13.90 -24.06 14.86
CA SER A 375 14.63 -22.81 14.70
C SER A 375 14.88 -22.55 13.23
N ILE A 376 14.46 -21.38 12.74
CA ILE A 376 14.74 -20.92 11.39
C ILE A 376 15.64 -19.70 11.48
N ARG A 377 16.80 -19.75 10.84
CA ARG A 377 17.78 -18.67 10.78
C ARG A 377 17.80 -18.07 9.39
N CYS A 378 17.68 -16.76 9.29
CA CYS A 378 17.98 -16.02 8.07
C CYS A 378 19.24 -15.19 8.31
N GLU A 379 20.27 -15.39 7.48
CA GLU A 379 21.52 -14.63 7.58
C GLU A 379 22.03 -14.21 6.20
N GLU A 380 22.69 -13.06 6.16
CA GLU A 380 23.47 -12.59 5.02
C GLU A 380 24.79 -12.00 5.49
N ARG A 381 25.75 -11.91 4.57
CA ARG A 381 27.05 -11.31 4.87
C ARG A 381 27.45 -10.35 3.78
N LEU A 382 27.73 -9.11 4.15
CA LEU A 382 28.03 -8.06 3.20
C LEU A 382 29.00 -7.02 3.77
N ALA A 383 29.59 -6.23 2.87
CA ALA A 383 30.49 -5.15 3.21
C ALA A 383 30.16 -3.91 2.36
N LEU A 384 30.09 -2.75 3.00
CA LEU A 384 29.83 -1.47 2.33
C LEU A 384 31.11 -0.65 2.18
N ALA A 385 31.53 -0.40 0.94
CA ALA A 385 32.67 0.46 0.65
C ALA A 385 32.19 1.81 0.10
N VAL A 386 32.27 2.85 0.93
CA VAL A 386 32.04 4.24 0.51
C VAL A 386 33.37 4.82 0.00
N LYS A 387 33.54 4.80 -1.33
CA LYS A 387 34.77 5.23 -2.00
C LYS A 387 34.95 6.74 -1.99
N ARG A 388 33.85 7.49 -2.05
CA ARG A 388 33.83 8.96 -2.15
C ARG A 388 32.78 9.55 -1.20
N PRO A 389 33.14 9.78 0.07
CA PRO A 389 32.22 10.37 1.04
C PRO A 389 31.70 11.76 0.64
N GLU A 390 32.53 12.54 -0.05
CA GLU A 390 32.22 13.87 -0.60
C GLU A 390 31.13 13.88 -1.68
N ALA A 391 30.81 12.72 -2.27
CA ALA A 391 29.72 12.59 -3.24
C ALA A 391 28.34 12.42 -2.58
N PHE A 392 28.29 12.33 -1.25
CA PHE A 392 27.06 12.26 -0.46
C PHE A 392 26.92 13.54 0.37
N VAL A 393 25.78 14.18 0.25
CA VAL A 393 25.42 15.39 0.99
C VAL A 393 24.23 15.07 1.87
N TYR A 394 24.39 15.23 3.17
CA TYR A 394 23.35 14.99 4.17
C TYR A 394 23.06 16.28 4.94
N GLY A 395 21.78 16.64 5.03
CA GLY A 395 21.36 17.89 5.64
C GLY A 395 19.94 17.85 6.16
N SER A 396 19.59 18.85 6.97
CA SER A 396 18.21 19.15 7.29
C SER A 396 17.63 20.09 6.23
N PHE A 397 16.35 19.92 5.92
CA PHE A 397 15.63 20.93 5.15
C PHE A 397 15.65 22.26 5.92
N SER A 398 15.90 23.35 5.22
CA SER A 398 15.56 24.66 5.73
C SER A 398 14.05 24.65 5.95
N THR A 399 13.61 24.80 7.20
CA THR A 399 12.18 24.99 7.46
C THR A 399 11.80 26.26 6.73
N GLY A 400 11.10 26.12 5.60
CA GLY A 400 10.55 27.25 4.88
C GLY A 400 9.91 28.17 5.92
N ALA A 401 10.37 29.42 5.96
CA ALA A 401 9.77 30.44 6.79
C ALA A 401 8.34 30.67 6.30
N GLY A 402 7.45 29.79 6.71
CA GLY A 402 6.02 29.97 6.66
C GLY A 402 5.62 30.83 7.86
N SER A 403 5.67 32.14 7.66
CA SER A 403 4.87 33.12 8.40
C SER A 403 4.17 34.01 7.39
#